data_AF-A0A116KML8-F1
#
_entry.id   AF-A0A116KML8-F1
#
_cell.length_a   1.000
_cell.length_b   1.000
_cell.length_c   1.000
_cell.angle_alpha   90.00
_cell.angle_beta   90.00
_cell.angle_gamma   90.00
#
_symmetry.space_group_name_H-M   'P 1'
#
loop_
_entity.id
_entity.type
_entity.pdbx_description
1 polymer ?
#
loop_
_entity_poly.entity_id
_entity_poly.type
_entity_poly.pdbx_seq_one_letter_code
_entity_poly.pdbx_strand_id
1 'polypeptide(L)' 'MQEWIVVDQFGNTIVGPFYDKTAAEMHAKMIPNASVEKK' A
#
# COMPACT_ATOMS: atom_id res chain seq x y z
N MET A 1 -7.16 13.68 6.77
CA MET A 1 -7.33 12.66 5.69
C MET A 1 -6.39 11.52 6.02
N GLN A 2 -6.83 10.28 5.84
CA GLN A 2 -6.02 9.10 6.16
C GLN A 2 -5.34 8.62 4.88
N GLU A 3 -4.01 8.49 4.93
CA GLU A 3 -3.20 8.04 3.81
C GLU A 3 -2.81 6.58 3.98
N TRP A 4 -2.84 5.86 2.87
CA TRP A 4 -2.47 4.45 2.78
C TRP A 4 -1.33 4.31 1.78
N ILE A 5 -0.37 3.46 2.13
CA ILE A 5 0.78 3.14 1.27
C ILE A 5 0.86 1.64 1.09
N VAL A 6 1.37 1.23 -0.06
CA VAL A 6 1.74 -0.15 -0.34
C VAL A 6 3.22 -0.28 -0.05
N VAL A 7 3.58 -1.21 0.83
CA VAL A 7 4.96 -1.50 1.22
C VAL A 7 5.36 -2.89 0.76
N ASP A 8 6.65 -3.11 0.53
CA ASP A 8 7.22 -4.43 0.23
C ASP A 8 7.43 -5.25 1.52
N GLN A 9 7.89 -6.49 1.36
CA GLN A 9 8.22 -7.40 2.46
C GLN A 9 9.34 -6.88 3.39
N PHE A 10 10.06 -5.82 3.00
CA PHE A 10 11.10 -5.18 3.79
C PHE A 10 10.62 -3.86 4.43
N GLY A 11 9.36 -3.47 4.22
CA GLY A 11 8.77 -2.23 4.72
C GLY A 11 9.07 -1.00 3.86
N ASN A 12 9.64 -1.15 2.66
CA ASN A 12 9.86 -0.03 1.76
C ASN A 12 8.57 0.33 1.04
N THR A 13 8.27 1.63 0.95
CA THR A 13 7.13 2.09 0.16
C THR A 13 7.35 1.82 -1.32
N ILE A 14 6.43 1.06 -1.92
CA ILE A 14 6.42 0.77 -3.35
C ILE A 14 5.48 1.73 -4.09
N VAL A 15 4.28 1.96 -3.54
CA VAL A 15 3.23 2.78 -4.17
C VAL A 15 2.42 3.56 -3.13
N GLY A 16 2.10 4.81 -3.43
CA GLY A 16 1.23 5.68 -2.62
C GLY A 16 1.58 7.15 -2.82
N PRO A 17 0.95 8.07 -2.05
CA PRO A 17 -0.11 7.83 -1.07
C PRO A 17 -1.49 7.63 -1.74
N PHE A 18 -2.30 6.76 -1.14
CA PHE A 18 -3.71 6.56 -1.48
C PHE A 18 -4.60 7.15 -0.40
N TYR A 19 -5.68 7.82 -0.79
CA TYR A 19 -6.70 8.32 0.14
C TYR A 19 -7.82 7.31 0.40
N ASP A 20 -7.85 6.21 -0.35
CA ASP A 20 -8.78 5.09 -0.19
C ASP A 20 -8.00 3.80 0.08
N LYS A 21 -8.35 3.09 1.16
CA LYS A 21 -7.74 1.80 1.53
C LYS A 21 -7.90 0.76 0.43
N THR A 22 -9.06 0.74 -0.23
CA THR A 22 -9.42 -0.22 -1.27
C THR A 22 -8.49 -0.09 -2.48
N ALA A 23 -8.14 1.15 -2.84
CA ALA A 23 -7.20 1.41 -3.93
C ALA A 23 -5.79 0.89 -3.60
N ALA A 24 -5.33 1.12 -2.36
CA ALA A 24 -4.05 0.56 -1.90
C ALA A 24 -4.07 -0.97 -1.86
N GLU A 25 -5.16 -1.59 -1.40
CA GLU A 25 -5.31 -3.05 -1.36
C GLU A 25 -5.36 -3.69 -2.76
N MET A 26 -6.03 -3.04 -3.73
CA MET A 26 -6.02 -3.50 -5.12
C MET A 26 -4.60 -3.50 -5.71
N HIS A 27 -3.81 -2.47 -5.43
CA HIS A 27 -2.42 -2.42 -5.85
C HIS A 27 -1.54 -3.44 -5.14
N ALA A 28 -1.70 -3.60 -3.82
CA ALA A 28 -0.95 -4.60 -3.07
C ALA A 28 -1.22 -6.02 -3.57
N LYS A 29 -2.45 -6.36 -4.00
CA LYS A 29 -2.78 -7.67 -4.58
C LYS A 29 -2.05 -7.98 -5.89
N MET A 30 -1.64 -6.96 -6.64
CA MET A 30 -0.90 -7.13 -7.89
C MET A 30 0.60 -7.31 -7.67
N ILE A 31 1.10 -7.02 -6.47
CA ILE A 31 2.52 -7.05 -6.13
C ILE A 31 2.77 -8.20 -5.15
N PRO A 32 3.49 -9.26 -5.54
CA PRO A 32 3.83 -10.34 -4.64
C PRO A 32 4.57 -9.81 -3.40
N ASN A 33 4.19 -10.32 -2.24
CA ASN A 33 4.77 -9.95 -0.94
C ASN A 33 4.64 -8.45 -0.60
N ALA A 34 3.66 -7.75 -1.17
CA ALA A 34 3.30 -6.40 -0.75
C ALA A 34 2.18 -6.40 0.29
N SER A 35 2.22 -5.43 1.20
CA SER A 35 1.19 -5.18 2.21
C SER A 35 0.77 -3.72 2.19
N VAL A 36 -0.39 -3.42 2.78
CA VAL A 36 -0.89 -2.05 2.89
C VAL A 36 -0.66 -1.56 4.31
N GLU A 37 -0.02 -0.40 4.45
CA GLU A 37 0.18 0.27 5.72
C GLU A 37 -0.48 1.65 5.76
N LYS A 38 -0.86 2.06 6.96
CA LYS A 38 -1.34 3.42 7.23
C LYS A 38 -0.14 4.33 7.42
N LYS A 39 -0.12 5.46 6.71
CA LYS A 39 0.89 6.50 6.90
C LYS A 39 0.44 7.53 7.93
#